data_AF-A0A2R7T9Y0-F1
#
_entry.id   AF-A0A2R7T9Y0-F1
#
_cell.length_a   1.000
_cell.length_b   1.000
_cell.length_c   1.000
_cell.angle_alpha   90.00
_cell.angle_beta   90.00
_cell.angle_gamma   90.00
#
_symmetry.space_group_name_H-M   'P 1'
#
loop_
_entity.id
_entity.type
_entity.pdbx_description
1 polymer ?
#
loop_
_entity_poly.entity_id
_entity_poly.type
_entity_poly.pdbx_seq_one_letter_code
_entity_poly.pdbx_strand_id
1 'polypeptide(L)'
;MTATRWTLILLAAAVVSAGLFFATLEPAGTTPYPAAALPLNLPRTTQASAPAANTAPPAASPASAAATTTPALRVGSEGYGPHIERAQAGDDIAAIWQAVQWLQQCAANEQQRKTFEQLRNQGQVPQQAAGTLLADFDAEARRCQTVVDQHRAMLPELAARAMRASVPLAAAAYAGAVDPKSLTAAQRQEVADALRRDAQTSGVMSLLAAVQADDAWGLSDAERLAFHAALKQLGDEPDEPGSINLARSLALHSAQRFKTPPTPEQQAIAHLAGQQIVERLKAAGQP
;
A
#
# COMPACT_ATOMS: atom_id res chain seq x y z
N MET A 1 -19.30 -1.57 15.40
CA MET A 1 -19.19 -2.89 14.71
C MET A 1 -19.06 -2.77 13.18
N THR A 2 -18.94 -1.57 12.61
CA THR A 2 -18.81 -1.35 11.15
C THR A 2 -17.36 -1.23 10.69
N ALA A 3 -16.43 -0.74 11.53
CA ALA A 3 -15.03 -0.56 11.16
C ALA A 3 -14.26 -1.89 10.97
N THR A 4 -14.56 -2.91 11.77
CA THR A 4 -13.92 -4.24 11.70
C THR A 4 -14.31 -5.06 10.47
N ARG A 5 -15.41 -4.68 9.79
CA ARG A 5 -15.88 -5.36 8.56
C ARG A 5 -15.12 -4.88 7.31
N TRP A 6 -14.68 -3.63 7.29
CA TRP A 6 -13.96 -3.07 6.13
C TRP A 6 -12.51 -3.56 6.02
N THR A 7 -11.86 -3.83 7.16
CA THR A 7 -10.49 -4.37 7.18
C THR A 7 -10.40 -5.75 6.54
N LEU A 8 -11.41 -6.61 6.69
CA LEU A 8 -11.46 -7.94 6.07
C LEU A 8 -11.70 -7.89 4.55
N ILE A 9 -12.42 -6.89 4.04
CA ILE A 9 -12.69 -6.72 2.61
C ILE A 9 -11.44 -6.18 1.89
N LEU A 10 -10.69 -5.26 2.52
CA LEU A 10 -9.42 -4.77 1.97
C LEU A 10 -8.32 -5.85 1.94
N LEU A 11 -8.35 -6.82 2.85
CA LEU A 11 -7.38 -7.94 2.91
C LEU A 11 -7.44 -8.87 1.70
N ALA A 12 -8.59 -8.99 1.04
CA ALA A 12 -8.72 -9.82 -0.16
C ALA A 12 -8.20 -9.12 -1.44
N ALA A 13 -7.98 -7.79 -1.42
CA ALA A 13 -7.62 -7.01 -2.62
C ALA A 13 -6.12 -7.05 -2.91
N ALA A 14 -5.28 -7.35 -1.92
CA ALA A 14 -3.83 -7.36 -2.07
C ALA A 14 -3.24 -8.61 -2.74
N VAL A 15 -4.04 -9.68 -2.95
CA VAL A 15 -3.51 -10.98 -3.41
C VAL A 15 -3.58 -11.16 -4.94
N VAL A 16 -4.40 -10.37 -5.66
CA VAL A 16 -4.70 -10.68 -7.08
C VAL A 16 -3.86 -9.85 -8.07
N SER A 17 -3.25 -8.74 -7.65
CA SER A 17 -2.52 -7.84 -8.57
C SER A 17 -1.14 -8.35 -9.01
N ALA A 18 -0.62 -9.43 -8.42
CA ALA A 18 0.73 -9.96 -8.72
C ALA A 18 0.74 -11.13 -9.73
N GLY A 19 -0.41 -11.55 -10.25
CA GLY A 19 -0.55 -12.85 -10.93
C GLY A 19 -0.65 -12.87 -12.46
N LEU A 20 -0.70 -11.74 -13.17
CA LEU A 20 -1.08 -11.75 -14.60
C LEU A 20 -0.03 -11.29 -15.62
N PHE A 21 1.25 -11.15 -15.23
CA PHE A 21 2.33 -10.86 -16.19
C PHE A 21 3.55 -11.76 -15.97
N PHE A 22 3.45 -13.03 -16.37
CA PHE A 22 4.62 -13.87 -16.64
C PHE A 22 4.65 -14.26 -18.11
N ALA A 23 5.38 -13.48 -18.90
CA ALA A 23 5.93 -13.92 -20.17
C ALA A 23 7.28 -14.61 -19.91
N THR A 24 7.43 -15.79 -20.49
CA THR A 24 8.62 -16.65 -20.50
C THR A 24 9.85 -15.92 -21.06
N LEU A 25 10.94 -15.85 -20.29
CA LEU A 25 12.27 -15.55 -20.82
C LEU A 25 13.32 -16.45 -20.16
N GLU A 26 14.15 -17.06 -21.02
CA GLU A 26 15.31 -17.90 -20.72
C GLU A 26 16.39 -17.16 -19.91
N PRO A 27 17.16 -17.86 -19.06
CA PRO A 27 18.25 -17.26 -18.32
C PRO A 27 19.51 -17.15 -19.20
N ALA A 28 19.92 -15.92 -19.53
CA ALA A 28 21.29 -15.63 -19.96
C ALA A 28 22.20 -15.54 -18.73
N GLY A 29 23.27 -16.33 -18.71
CA GLY A 29 24.22 -16.39 -17.61
C GLY A 29 24.98 -15.08 -17.39
N THR A 30 25.28 -14.78 -16.12
CA THR A 30 26.16 -13.67 -15.74
C THR A 30 27.12 -14.07 -14.63
N THR A 31 28.38 -13.72 -14.87
CA THR A 31 29.56 -13.84 -14.00
C THR A 31 29.46 -12.96 -12.74
N PRO A 32 30.04 -13.38 -11.61
CA PRO A 32 29.97 -12.65 -10.35
C PRO A 32 30.88 -11.40 -10.34
N TYR A 33 30.28 -10.24 -10.04
CA TYR A 33 30.97 -9.01 -9.64
C TYR A 33 31.02 -8.95 -8.10
N PRO A 34 32.13 -8.51 -7.48
CA PRO A 34 32.19 -8.34 -6.03
C PRO A 34 31.32 -7.16 -5.58
N ALA A 35 30.42 -7.43 -4.64
CA ALA A 35 29.56 -6.44 -4.02
C ALA A 35 30.37 -5.55 -3.06
N ALA A 36 30.61 -4.30 -3.45
CA ALA A 36 31.04 -3.26 -2.53
C ALA A 36 29.84 -2.84 -1.67
N ALA A 37 30.01 -2.82 -0.34
CA ALA A 37 29.02 -2.33 0.61
C ALA A 37 28.66 -0.87 0.28
N LEU A 38 27.42 -0.64 -0.16
CA LEU A 38 26.91 0.70 -0.42
C LEU A 38 26.66 1.41 0.93
N PRO A 39 27.20 2.62 1.15
CA PRO A 39 26.90 3.39 2.33
C PRO A 39 25.44 3.85 2.25
N LEU A 40 24.60 3.31 3.14
CA LEU A 40 23.29 3.84 3.42
C LEU A 40 23.48 5.21 4.07
N ASN A 41 23.45 6.28 3.28
CA ASN A 41 23.50 7.66 3.79
C ASN A 41 22.17 7.97 4.49
N LEU A 42 22.09 7.60 5.77
CA LEU A 42 21.04 8.03 6.67
C LEU A 42 21.29 9.51 7.01
N PRO A 43 20.31 10.41 6.87
CA PRO A 43 20.46 11.80 7.28
C PRO A 43 20.70 11.86 8.79
N ARG A 44 21.92 12.25 9.16
CA ARG A 44 22.32 12.54 10.54
C ARG A 44 21.67 13.86 10.93
N THR A 45 20.72 13.84 11.85
CA THR A 45 20.16 15.07 12.42
C THR A 45 21.24 15.77 13.25
N THR A 46 21.92 16.74 12.65
CA THR A 46 22.77 17.68 13.39
C THR A 46 21.87 18.54 14.27
N GLN A 47 21.93 18.27 15.57
CA GLN A 47 21.34 19.08 16.62
C GLN A 47 22.01 20.46 16.60
N ALA A 48 21.33 21.46 16.07
CA ALA A 48 21.78 22.84 16.12
C ALA A 48 21.51 23.40 17.52
N SER A 49 22.58 23.70 18.27
CA SER A 49 22.51 24.49 19.50
C SER A 49 22.09 25.93 19.16
N ALA A 50 20.94 26.37 19.70
CA ALA A 50 20.52 27.76 19.65
C ALA A 50 21.01 28.51 20.89
N PRO A 51 21.60 29.72 20.77
CA PRO A 51 21.81 30.61 21.90
C PRO A 51 20.54 31.39 22.25
N ALA A 52 20.50 31.84 23.51
CA ALA A 52 19.35 32.38 24.20
C ALA A 52 18.97 33.84 23.85
N ALA A 53 17.70 34.13 24.17
CA ALA A 53 17.10 35.41 24.57
C ALA A 53 16.81 36.46 23.49
N ASN A 54 15.52 36.63 23.18
CA ASN A 54 14.84 37.91 23.43
C ASN A 54 13.31 37.71 23.56
N THR A 55 12.79 38.33 24.61
CA THR A 55 11.41 38.30 25.09
C THR A 55 10.51 39.16 24.21
N ALA A 56 9.45 38.58 23.64
CA ALA A 56 8.33 39.30 23.05
C ALA A 56 7.01 38.58 23.40
N PRO A 57 5.90 39.30 23.63
CA PRO A 57 4.64 38.71 24.06
C PRO A 57 3.98 37.87 22.96
N PRO A 58 3.24 36.80 23.30
CA PRO A 58 2.66 35.91 22.31
C PRO A 58 1.47 36.56 21.58
N ALA A 59 1.60 36.69 20.26
CA ALA A 59 0.47 36.90 19.37
C ALA A 59 -0.40 35.63 19.35
N ALA A 60 -1.72 35.83 19.35
CA ALA A 60 -2.73 34.80 19.43
C ALA A 60 -2.49 33.66 18.43
N SER A 61 -2.52 32.42 18.95
CA SER A 61 -2.53 31.20 18.16
C SER A 61 -3.68 31.26 17.15
N PRO A 62 -3.45 31.00 15.84
CA PRO A 62 -4.55 30.67 14.96
C PRO A 62 -5.19 29.39 15.51
N ALA A 63 -6.49 29.48 15.76
CA ALA A 63 -7.30 28.37 16.20
C ALA A 63 -7.04 27.16 15.31
N SER A 64 -6.67 26.05 15.93
CA SER A 64 -6.60 24.74 15.31
C SER A 64 -7.97 24.49 14.65
N ALA A 65 -8.01 24.59 13.33
CA ALA A 65 -9.20 24.27 12.56
C ALA A 65 -9.51 22.80 12.82
N ALA A 66 -10.53 22.55 13.63
CA ALA A 66 -11.06 21.23 13.85
C ALA A 66 -11.30 20.60 12.47
N ALA A 67 -10.62 19.48 12.21
CA ALA A 67 -10.83 18.67 11.03
C ALA A 67 -12.33 18.40 10.93
N THR A 68 -12.98 19.07 9.99
CA THR A 68 -14.38 18.84 9.70
C THR A 68 -14.42 17.46 9.10
N THR A 69 -14.85 16.46 9.88
CA THR A 69 -15.06 15.11 9.38
C THR A 69 -16.18 15.17 8.37
N THR A 70 -15.81 15.31 7.10
CA THR A 70 -16.73 15.25 5.97
C THR A 70 -17.50 13.93 6.10
N PRO A 71 -18.84 13.97 6.15
CA PRO A 71 -19.62 12.74 6.26
C PRO A 71 -19.25 11.82 5.09
N ALA A 72 -18.88 10.57 5.40
CA ALA A 72 -18.56 9.57 4.41
C ALA A 72 -19.67 9.54 3.36
N LEU A 73 -19.31 9.84 2.11
CA LEU A 73 -20.24 9.92 0.99
C LEU A 73 -20.89 8.55 0.84
N ARG A 74 -22.17 8.44 1.24
CA ARG A 74 -22.91 7.19 1.14
C ARG A 74 -23.29 6.99 -0.32
N VAL A 75 -22.58 6.10 -1.00
CA VAL A 75 -22.91 5.66 -2.35
C VAL A 75 -24.21 4.85 -2.30
N GLY A 76 -25.26 5.40 -2.89
CA GLY A 76 -26.57 4.79 -2.98
C GLY A 76 -26.72 3.90 -4.22
N SER A 77 -27.93 3.85 -4.76
CA SER A 77 -28.26 3.07 -5.96
C SER A 77 -27.65 3.62 -7.25
N GLU A 78 -27.10 4.84 -7.23
CA GLU A 78 -26.42 5.46 -8.36
C GLU A 78 -25.07 4.81 -8.72
N GLY A 79 -24.52 3.97 -7.83
CA GLY A 79 -23.22 3.31 -8.01
C GLY A 79 -22.04 4.28 -8.03
N TYR A 80 -20.84 3.82 -8.40
CA TYR A 80 -19.62 4.62 -8.27
C TYR A 80 -19.34 5.59 -9.42
N GLY A 81 -19.83 5.34 -10.63
CA GLY A 81 -19.51 6.13 -11.84
C GLY A 81 -19.60 7.65 -11.63
N PRO A 82 -20.77 8.20 -11.24
CA PRO A 82 -20.93 9.65 -11.03
C PRO A 82 -20.06 10.25 -9.92
N HIS A 83 -19.57 9.43 -8.98
CA HIS A 83 -18.66 9.89 -7.93
C HIS A 83 -17.21 9.92 -8.43
N ILE A 84 -16.82 8.97 -9.29
CA ILE A 84 -15.51 8.93 -9.95
C ILE A 84 -15.38 10.13 -10.91
N GLU A 85 -16.41 10.42 -11.72
CA GLU A 85 -16.42 11.58 -12.63
C GLU A 85 -16.24 12.90 -11.87
N ARG A 86 -16.94 13.06 -10.74
CA ARG A 86 -16.79 14.25 -9.88
C ARG A 86 -15.42 14.34 -9.24
N ALA A 87 -14.84 13.23 -8.79
CA ALA A 87 -13.50 13.19 -8.26
C ALA A 87 -12.44 13.54 -9.32
N GLN A 88 -12.64 13.10 -10.56
CA GLN A 88 -11.77 13.47 -11.67
C GLN A 88 -11.83 14.98 -11.97
N ALA A 89 -13.03 15.55 -12.03
CA ALA A 89 -13.25 16.95 -12.37
C ALA A 89 -12.85 17.94 -11.26
N GLY A 90 -12.82 17.51 -9.99
CA GLY A 90 -12.45 18.32 -8.83
C GLY A 90 -11.00 18.16 -8.41
N ASP A 91 -10.59 18.94 -7.40
CA ASP A 91 -9.26 18.90 -6.76
C ASP A 91 -9.28 18.37 -5.31
N ASP A 92 -10.41 17.81 -4.87
CA ASP A 92 -10.51 17.20 -3.55
C ASP A 92 -9.74 15.88 -3.51
N ILE A 93 -8.56 15.91 -2.88
CA ILE A 93 -7.66 14.77 -2.71
C ILE A 93 -8.35 13.58 -2.03
N ALA A 94 -9.25 13.82 -1.07
CA ALA A 94 -9.97 12.75 -0.39
C ALA A 94 -10.95 12.07 -1.35
N ALA A 95 -11.68 12.84 -2.17
CA ALA A 95 -12.56 12.30 -3.20
C ALA A 95 -11.78 11.54 -4.29
N ILE A 96 -10.63 12.06 -4.73
CA ILE A 96 -9.74 11.41 -5.69
C ILE A 96 -9.28 10.06 -5.15
N TRP A 97 -8.82 10.01 -3.90
CA TRP A 97 -8.38 8.76 -3.30
C TRP A 97 -9.53 7.76 -3.14
N GLN A 98 -10.71 8.22 -2.72
CA GLN A 98 -11.90 7.38 -2.62
C GLN A 98 -12.28 6.77 -3.98
N ALA A 99 -12.15 7.53 -5.09
CA ALA A 99 -12.37 7.03 -6.44
C ALA A 99 -11.36 5.96 -6.84
N VAL A 100 -10.07 6.14 -6.50
CA VAL A 100 -9.03 5.11 -6.71
C VAL A 100 -9.39 3.82 -5.99
N GLN A 101 -9.83 3.90 -4.73
CA GLN A 101 -10.25 2.74 -3.95
C GLN A 101 -11.42 2.00 -4.59
N TRP A 102 -12.47 2.71 -5.04
CA TRP A 102 -13.60 2.08 -5.72
C TRP A 102 -13.19 1.41 -7.03
N LEU A 103 -12.32 2.04 -7.82
CA LEU A 103 -11.82 1.45 -9.07
C LEU A 103 -11.05 0.15 -8.82
N GLN A 104 -10.17 0.13 -7.83
CA GLN A 104 -9.45 -1.08 -7.43
C GLN A 104 -10.39 -2.16 -6.87
N GLN A 105 -11.35 -1.76 -6.04
CA GLN A 105 -12.34 -2.67 -5.48
C GLN A 105 -13.17 -3.32 -6.58
N CYS A 106 -13.66 -2.53 -7.55
CA CYS A 106 -14.42 -3.06 -8.68
C CYS A 106 -13.59 -3.98 -9.58
N ALA A 107 -12.30 -3.71 -9.75
CA ALA A 107 -11.40 -4.60 -10.51
C ALA A 107 -11.19 -5.94 -9.81
N ALA A 108 -11.13 -5.98 -8.48
CA ALA A 108 -10.88 -7.19 -7.71
C ALA A 108 -12.16 -7.98 -7.35
N ASN A 109 -13.32 -7.33 -7.32
CA ASN A 109 -14.56 -7.87 -6.73
C ASN A 109 -14.99 -9.22 -7.31
N GLU A 110 -14.96 -9.37 -8.64
CA GLU A 110 -15.40 -10.61 -9.29
C GLU A 110 -14.49 -11.80 -8.93
N GLN A 111 -13.17 -11.59 -8.96
CA GLN A 111 -12.21 -12.64 -8.63
C GLN A 111 -12.29 -13.04 -7.14
N GLN A 112 -12.47 -12.06 -6.26
CA GLN A 112 -12.65 -12.31 -4.83
C GLN A 112 -13.92 -13.10 -4.57
N ARG A 113 -15.04 -12.70 -5.16
CA ARG A 113 -16.32 -13.43 -5.06
C ARG A 113 -16.15 -14.89 -5.49
N LYS A 114 -15.53 -15.14 -6.65
CA LYS A 114 -15.25 -16.50 -7.16
C LYS A 114 -14.38 -17.30 -6.18
N THR A 115 -13.33 -16.69 -5.64
CA THR A 115 -12.44 -17.33 -4.66
C THR A 115 -13.20 -17.73 -3.40
N PHE A 116 -14.02 -16.84 -2.84
CA PHE A 116 -14.81 -17.14 -1.64
C PHE A 116 -15.91 -18.17 -1.91
N GLU A 117 -16.53 -18.14 -3.09
CA GLU A 117 -17.47 -19.17 -3.53
C GLU A 117 -16.81 -20.55 -3.61
N GLN A 118 -15.58 -20.64 -4.13
CA GLN A 118 -14.81 -21.87 -4.15
C GLN A 118 -14.48 -22.36 -2.73
N LEU A 119 -14.00 -21.48 -1.85
CA LEU A 119 -13.68 -21.83 -0.45
C LEU A 119 -14.93 -22.31 0.31
N ARG A 120 -16.09 -21.68 0.08
CA ARG A 120 -17.39 -22.14 0.60
C ARG A 120 -17.71 -23.56 0.12
N ASN A 121 -17.59 -23.81 -1.19
CA ASN A 121 -17.94 -25.11 -1.78
C ASN A 121 -17.01 -26.23 -1.32
N GLN A 122 -15.78 -25.90 -0.89
CA GLN A 122 -14.81 -26.84 -0.31
C GLN A 122 -14.97 -27.04 1.20
N GLY A 123 -15.93 -26.36 1.85
CA GLY A 123 -16.13 -26.44 3.30
C GLY A 123 -15.03 -25.77 4.14
N GLN A 124 -14.17 -24.95 3.52
CA GLN A 124 -13.10 -24.22 4.23
C GLN A 124 -13.61 -22.99 4.99
N VAL A 125 -14.80 -22.49 4.64
CA VAL A 125 -15.44 -21.34 5.29
C VAL A 125 -16.82 -21.75 5.79
N PRO A 126 -17.20 -21.42 7.04
CA PRO A 126 -18.54 -21.69 7.56
C PRO A 126 -19.63 -21.09 6.66
N GLN A 127 -20.71 -21.83 6.39
CA GLN A 127 -21.77 -21.43 5.46
C GLN A 127 -22.37 -20.04 5.77
N GLN A 128 -22.57 -19.72 7.06
CA GLN A 128 -23.10 -18.41 7.48
C GLN A 128 -22.12 -17.25 7.20
N ALA A 129 -20.82 -17.48 7.45
CA ALA A 129 -19.78 -16.50 7.18
C ALA A 129 -19.63 -16.27 5.66
N ALA A 130 -19.62 -17.36 4.88
CA ALA A 130 -19.58 -17.30 3.42
C ALA A 130 -20.81 -16.58 2.84
N GLY A 131 -22.01 -16.87 3.35
CA GLY A 131 -23.24 -16.22 2.89
C GLY A 131 -23.23 -14.71 3.11
N THR A 132 -22.72 -14.25 4.26
CA THR A 132 -22.58 -12.81 4.55
C THR A 132 -21.58 -12.15 3.61
N LEU A 133 -20.40 -12.74 3.43
CA LEU A 133 -19.35 -12.19 2.56
C LEU A 133 -19.79 -12.15 1.09
N LEU A 134 -20.45 -13.21 0.59
CA LEU A 134 -20.97 -13.23 -0.78
C LEU A 134 -22.05 -12.17 -0.99
N ALA A 135 -22.93 -11.95 -0.01
CA ALA A 135 -23.91 -10.87 -0.07
C ALA A 135 -23.25 -9.47 -0.12
N ASP A 136 -22.14 -9.27 0.61
CA ASP A 136 -21.35 -8.04 0.55
C ASP A 136 -20.72 -7.85 -0.84
N PHE A 137 -20.13 -8.90 -1.43
CA PHE A 137 -19.59 -8.86 -2.80
C PHE A 137 -20.67 -8.62 -3.86
N ASP A 138 -21.88 -9.15 -3.68
CA ASP A 138 -23.00 -8.93 -4.59
C ASP A 138 -23.57 -7.49 -4.44
N ALA A 139 -23.55 -6.92 -3.23
CA ALA A 139 -23.87 -5.51 -3.02
C ALA A 139 -22.82 -4.59 -3.66
N GLU A 140 -21.55 -4.94 -3.55
CA GLU A 140 -20.44 -4.24 -4.19
C GLU A 140 -20.53 -4.32 -5.72
N ALA A 141 -20.81 -5.50 -6.26
CA ALA A 141 -20.99 -5.72 -7.70
C ALA A 141 -22.05 -4.79 -8.29
N ARG A 142 -23.17 -4.57 -7.57
CA ARG A 142 -24.21 -3.62 -7.98
C ARG A 142 -23.70 -2.19 -8.05
N ARG A 143 -22.90 -1.73 -7.08
CA ARG A 143 -22.28 -0.38 -7.14
C ARG A 143 -21.28 -0.25 -8.29
N CYS A 144 -20.58 -1.33 -8.61
CA CYS A 144 -19.64 -1.39 -9.72
C CYS A 144 -20.29 -1.42 -11.11
N GLN A 145 -21.61 -1.65 -11.24
CA GLN A 145 -22.28 -1.69 -12.54
C GLN A 145 -22.21 -0.38 -13.31
N THR A 146 -22.02 0.75 -12.62
CA THR A 146 -21.85 2.06 -13.26
C THR A 146 -20.38 2.40 -13.58
N VAL A 147 -19.44 1.51 -13.25
CA VAL A 147 -18.01 1.66 -13.57
C VAL A 147 -17.72 1.06 -14.95
N VAL A 148 -17.77 1.91 -15.98
CA VAL A 148 -17.41 1.57 -17.35
C VAL A 148 -15.88 1.64 -17.59
N ASP A 149 -15.43 1.17 -18.75
CA ASP A 149 -14.00 1.14 -19.09
C ASP A 149 -13.34 2.52 -19.12
N GLN A 150 -14.10 3.56 -19.47
CA GLN A 150 -13.61 4.94 -19.37
C GLN A 150 -13.21 5.30 -17.94
N HIS A 151 -13.99 4.92 -16.92
CA HIS A 151 -13.65 5.15 -15.52
C HIS A 151 -12.39 4.37 -15.11
N ARG A 152 -12.26 3.12 -15.60
CA ARG A 152 -11.09 2.28 -15.31
C ARG A 152 -9.81 2.89 -15.89
N ALA A 153 -9.89 3.48 -17.07
CA ALA A 153 -8.77 4.18 -17.70
C ALA A 153 -8.29 5.41 -16.92
N MET A 154 -9.10 5.97 -16.01
CA MET A 154 -8.72 7.10 -15.16
C MET A 154 -7.84 6.69 -13.97
N LEU A 155 -7.76 5.39 -13.63
CA LEU A 155 -7.07 4.91 -12.43
C LEU A 155 -5.62 5.42 -12.32
N PRO A 156 -4.76 5.34 -13.37
CA PRO A 156 -3.39 5.85 -13.28
C PRO A 156 -3.32 7.34 -12.96
N GLU A 157 -4.17 8.16 -13.57
CA GLU A 157 -4.18 9.61 -13.38
C GLU A 157 -4.60 9.98 -11.95
N LEU A 158 -5.71 9.42 -11.48
CA LEU A 158 -6.23 9.66 -10.13
C LEU A 158 -5.23 9.18 -9.06
N ALA A 159 -4.65 7.99 -9.24
CA ALA A 159 -3.64 7.47 -8.32
C ALA A 159 -2.37 8.32 -8.30
N ALA A 160 -1.92 8.84 -9.46
CA ALA A 160 -0.78 9.76 -9.51
C ALA A 160 -1.06 11.07 -8.76
N ARG A 161 -2.27 11.63 -8.89
CA ARG A 161 -2.68 12.85 -8.17
C ARG A 161 -2.68 12.60 -6.65
N ALA A 162 -3.28 11.50 -6.19
CA ALA A 162 -3.28 11.11 -4.78
C ALA A 162 -1.85 10.85 -4.24
N MET A 163 -1.00 10.18 -5.04
CA MET A 163 0.41 9.91 -4.68
C MET A 163 1.21 11.21 -4.49
N ARG A 164 1.08 12.17 -5.42
CA ARG A 164 1.77 13.46 -5.31
C ARG A 164 1.24 14.30 -4.15
N ALA A 165 -0.03 14.14 -3.78
CA ALA A 165 -0.61 14.69 -2.56
C ALA A 165 -0.19 13.92 -1.29
N SER A 166 0.70 12.94 -1.40
CA SER A 166 1.20 12.11 -0.29
C SER A 166 0.09 11.38 0.48
N VAL A 167 -0.96 10.95 -0.23
CA VAL A 167 -1.99 10.09 0.34
C VAL A 167 -1.39 8.70 0.60
N PRO A 168 -1.51 8.16 1.83
CA PRO A 168 -1.07 6.80 2.15
C PRO A 168 -1.58 5.76 1.15
N LEU A 169 -0.72 4.84 0.73
CA LEU A 169 -0.98 3.75 -0.24
C LEU A 169 -1.22 4.20 -1.68
N ALA A 170 -1.29 5.50 -1.97
CA ALA A 170 -1.53 5.95 -3.34
C ALA A 170 -0.35 5.63 -4.26
N ALA A 171 0.88 5.58 -3.74
CA ALA A 171 2.04 5.11 -4.51
C ALA A 171 1.89 3.65 -4.96
N ALA A 172 1.40 2.79 -4.07
CA ALA A 172 1.12 1.40 -4.37
C ALA A 172 -0.01 1.25 -5.40
N ALA A 173 -1.06 2.06 -5.26
CA ALA A 173 -2.17 2.07 -6.22
C ALA A 173 -1.71 2.51 -7.62
N TYR A 174 -0.88 3.54 -7.71
CA TYR A 174 -0.28 3.96 -8.97
C TYR A 174 0.62 2.88 -9.56
N ALA A 175 1.52 2.31 -8.75
CA ALA A 175 2.44 1.27 -9.16
C ALA A 175 1.73 0.00 -9.67
N GLY A 176 0.56 -0.32 -9.15
CA GLY A 176 -0.28 -1.42 -9.65
C GLY A 176 -1.10 -1.09 -10.91
N ALA A 177 -1.21 0.19 -11.28
CA ALA A 177 -2.01 0.66 -12.41
C ALA A 177 -1.19 0.95 -13.68
N VAL A 178 0.15 1.03 -13.58
CA VAL A 178 1.04 1.35 -14.71
C VAL A 178 2.19 0.37 -14.82
N ASP A 179 2.64 0.11 -16.05
CA ASP A 179 3.86 -0.66 -16.29
C ASP A 179 5.09 0.24 -16.04
N PRO A 180 5.99 -0.08 -15.09
CA PRO A 180 7.20 0.71 -14.87
C PRO A 180 8.07 0.85 -16.12
N LYS A 181 8.03 -0.12 -17.05
CA LYS A 181 8.82 -0.10 -18.29
C LYS A 181 8.35 0.97 -19.28
N SER A 182 7.09 1.41 -19.19
CA SER A 182 6.56 2.51 -20.03
C SER A 182 6.91 3.90 -19.50
N LEU A 183 7.57 4.00 -18.33
CA LEU A 183 7.90 5.26 -17.69
C LEU A 183 9.36 5.69 -17.94
N THR A 184 9.63 6.97 -17.79
CA THR A 184 11.01 7.50 -17.73
C THR A 184 11.69 7.12 -16.41
N ALA A 185 13.03 7.18 -16.36
CA ALA A 185 13.77 6.91 -15.14
C ALA A 185 13.39 7.86 -13.99
N ALA A 186 13.14 9.14 -14.30
CA ALA A 186 12.71 10.13 -13.32
C ALA A 186 11.34 9.81 -12.72
N GLN A 187 10.37 9.40 -13.55
CA GLN A 187 9.04 9.00 -13.08
C GLN A 187 9.09 7.73 -12.21
N ARG A 188 9.91 6.74 -12.59
CA ARG A 188 10.10 5.55 -11.75
C ARG A 188 10.70 5.90 -10.40
N GLN A 189 11.68 6.80 -10.38
CA GLN A 189 12.28 7.28 -9.15
C GLN A 189 11.26 8.02 -8.26
N GLU A 190 10.39 8.87 -8.83
CA GLU A 190 9.30 9.53 -8.11
C GLU A 190 8.40 8.52 -7.38
N VAL A 191 8.01 7.44 -8.07
CA VAL A 191 7.18 6.37 -7.49
C VAL A 191 7.95 5.59 -6.43
N ALA A 192 9.22 5.27 -6.67
CA ALA A 192 10.06 4.59 -5.68
C ALA A 192 10.19 5.41 -4.38
N ASP A 193 10.41 6.71 -4.50
CA ASP A 193 10.48 7.62 -3.36
C ASP A 193 9.13 7.70 -2.63
N ALA A 194 8.01 7.68 -3.36
CA ALA A 194 6.68 7.63 -2.75
C ALA A 194 6.44 6.31 -2.01
N LEU A 195 6.79 5.16 -2.61
CA LEU A 195 6.70 3.84 -1.95
C LEU A 195 7.56 3.77 -0.68
N ARG A 196 8.78 4.34 -0.71
CA ARG A 196 9.64 4.45 0.48
C ARG A 196 8.98 5.28 1.58
N ARG A 197 8.41 6.44 1.23
CA ARG A 197 7.72 7.30 2.19
C ARG A 197 6.53 6.56 2.81
N ASP A 198 5.66 5.98 1.99
CA ASP A 198 4.47 5.24 2.46
C ASP A 198 4.89 4.09 3.38
N ALA A 199 5.87 3.27 2.99
CA ALA A 199 6.35 2.16 3.80
C ALA A 199 6.89 2.58 5.18
N GLN A 200 7.38 3.82 5.30
CA GLN A 200 7.94 4.34 6.55
C GLN A 200 6.91 5.05 7.45
N THR A 201 5.74 5.42 6.92
CA THR A 201 4.78 6.30 7.63
C THR A 201 3.36 5.76 7.68
N SER A 202 3.01 4.80 6.82
CA SER A 202 1.61 4.49 6.47
C SER A 202 1.22 3.03 6.78
N GLY A 203 1.90 2.41 7.75
CA GLY A 203 1.54 1.12 8.35
C GLY A 203 1.78 -0.12 7.48
N VAL A 204 1.23 -1.25 7.96
CA VAL A 204 1.45 -2.62 7.42
C VAL A 204 1.18 -2.75 5.93
N MET A 205 0.10 -2.16 5.41
CA MET A 205 -0.25 -2.30 3.99
C MET A 205 0.76 -1.61 3.07
N SER A 206 1.35 -0.51 3.54
CA SER A 206 2.34 0.24 2.77
C SER A 206 3.68 -0.49 2.74
N LEU A 207 4.05 -1.10 3.88
CA LEU A 207 5.19 -2.03 3.94
C LEU A 207 5.00 -3.21 2.98
N LEU A 208 3.82 -3.85 3.01
CA LEU A 208 3.52 -4.98 2.14
C LEU A 208 3.63 -4.58 0.66
N ALA A 209 3.07 -3.41 0.29
CA ALA A 209 3.16 -2.90 -1.06
C ALA A 209 4.61 -2.64 -1.51
N ALA A 210 5.44 -2.03 -0.66
CA ALA A 210 6.84 -1.79 -0.97
C ALA A 210 7.65 -3.09 -1.11
N VAL A 211 7.36 -4.10 -0.29
CA VAL A 211 7.96 -5.43 -0.41
C VAL A 211 7.56 -6.09 -1.75
N GLN A 212 6.31 -5.95 -2.17
CA GLN A 212 5.76 -6.59 -3.38
C GLN A 212 6.00 -5.82 -4.69
N ALA A 213 6.45 -4.57 -4.62
CA ALA A 213 6.67 -3.72 -5.80
C ALA A 213 7.53 -4.42 -6.86
N ASP A 214 7.35 -4.11 -8.15
CA ASP A 214 8.24 -4.59 -9.22
C ASP A 214 9.67 -4.05 -9.08
N ASP A 215 10.70 -4.84 -9.41
CA ASP A 215 12.10 -4.42 -9.36
C ASP A 215 12.42 -3.22 -10.28
N ALA A 216 11.66 -3.08 -11.37
CA ALA A 216 11.81 -1.97 -12.29
C ALA A 216 11.54 -0.62 -11.62
N TRP A 217 10.78 -0.56 -10.51
CA TRP A 217 10.60 0.67 -9.74
C TRP A 217 11.91 1.19 -9.14
N GLY A 218 12.91 0.33 -8.92
CA GLY A 218 14.21 0.75 -8.38
C GLY A 218 14.30 0.78 -6.85
N LEU A 219 13.45 0.00 -6.16
CA LEU A 219 13.68 -0.35 -4.77
C LEU A 219 14.80 -1.40 -4.70
N SER A 220 15.82 -1.15 -3.89
CA SER A 220 16.94 -2.07 -3.71
C SER A 220 16.55 -3.30 -2.91
N ASP A 221 17.28 -4.41 -3.08
CA ASP A 221 17.10 -5.63 -2.31
C ASP A 221 17.26 -5.38 -0.79
N ALA A 222 18.19 -4.49 -0.41
CA ALA A 222 18.39 -4.09 0.98
C ALA A 222 17.17 -3.37 1.57
N GLU A 223 16.55 -2.46 0.81
CA GLU A 223 15.33 -1.76 1.23
C GLU A 223 14.16 -2.74 1.38
N ARG A 224 13.97 -3.61 0.38
CA ARG A 224 12.92 -4.65 0.43
C ARG A 224 13.11 -5.60 1.61
N LEU A 225 14.35 -5.99 1.90
CA LEU A 225 14.66 -6.85 3.03
C LEU A 225 14.38 -6.13 4.37
N ALA A 226 14.68 -4.84 4.47
CA ALA A 226 14.33 -4.04 5.65
C ALA A 226 12.81 -3.89 5.84
N PHE A 227 12.06 -3.61 4.76
CA PHE A 227 10.59 -3.56 4.82
C PHE A 227 9.98 -4.91 5.18
N HIS A 228 10.53 -6.01 4.65
CA HIS A 228 10.12 -7.36 5.00
C HIS A 228 10.41 -7.68 6.48
N ALA A 229 11.57 -7.27 7.00
CA ALA A 229 11.91 -7.42 8.41
C ALA A 229 10.97 -6.62 9.33
N ALA A 230 10.63 -5.38 8.96
CA ALA A 230 9.63 -4.57 9.68
C ALA A 230 8.26 -5.26 9.71
N LEU A 231 7.80 -5.76 8.57
CA LEU A 231 6.51 -6.45 8.46
C LEU A 231 6.45 -7.70 9.35
N LYS A 232 7.55 -8.46 9.44
CA LYS A 232 7.65 -9.63 10.33
C LYS A 232 7.53 -9.23 11.80
N GLN A 233 8.24 -8.17 12.20
CA GLN A 233 8.24 -7.69 13.59
C GLN A 233 6.87 -7.18 14.04
N LEU A 234 6.13 -6.48 13.18
CA LEU A 234 4.76 -6.05 13.48
C LEU A 234 3.83 -7.25 13.70
N GLY A 235 4.01 -8.35 12.97
CA GLY A 235 3.16 -9.53 13.13
C GLY A 235 3.47 -10.41 14.34
N ASP A 236 4.63 -10.24 14.97
CA ASP A 236 5.04 -11.05 16.12
C ASP A 236 4.39 -10.55 17.42
N GLU A 237 3.61 -9.46 17.38
CA GLU A 237 2.87 -8.96 18.54
C GLU A 237 1.63 -9.85 18.83
N PRO A 238 1.48 -10.35 20.06
CA PRO A 238 0.49 -11.39 20.40
C PRO A 238 -0.97 -10.94 20.29
N ASP A 239 -1.24 -9.63 20.25
CA ASP A 239 -2.58 -9.04 20.20
C ASP A 239 -2.98 -8.52 18.80
N GLU A 240 -2.16 -8.77 17.77
CA GLU A 240 -2.40 -8.23 16.44
C GLU A 240 -3.49 -8.99 15.65
N PRO A 241 -4.37 -8.29 14.91
CA PRO A 241 -5.45 -8.91 14.16
C PRO A 241 -4.91 -9.82 13.06
N GLY A 242 -5.71 -10.83 12.67
CA GLY A 242 -5.35 -11.80 11.63
C GLY A 242 -4.93 -11.21 10.27
N SER A 243 -5.16 -9.92 10.05
CA SER A 243 -4.66 -9.14 8.91
C SER A 243 -3.14 -9.16 8.76
N ILE A 244 -2.38 -9.08 9.86
CA ILE A 244 -0.92 -9.10 9.77
C ILE A 244 -0.39 -10.49 9.45
N ASN A 245 -1.06 -11.55 9.92
CA ASN A 245 -0.67 -12.93 9.58
C ASN A 245 -0.80 -13.21 8.07
N LEU A 246 -1.82 -12.64 7.40
CA LEU A 246 -1.94 -12.71 5.94
C LEU A 246 -0.85 -11.86 5.25
N ALA A 247 -0.61 -10.63 5.72
CA ALA A 247 0.45 -9.80 5.17
C ALA A 247 1.83 -10.50 5.26
N ARG A 248 2.09 -11.18 6.39
CA ARG A 248 3.29 -12.01 6.58
C ARG A 248 3.35 -13.16 5.59
N SER A 249 2.27 -13.93 5.42
CA SER A 249 2.29 -15.08 4.50
C SER A 249 2.55 -14.61 3.08
N LEU A 250 1.95 -13.49 2.65
CA LEU A 250 2.21 -12.88 1.34
C LEU A 250 3.66 -12.37 1.21
N ALA A 251 4.21 -11.76 2.26
CA ALA A 251 5.59 -11.29 2.27
C ALA A 251 6.62 -12.44 2.17
N LEU A 252 6.33 -13.59 2.78
CA LEU A 252 7.15 -14.79 2.65
C LEU A 252 7.17 -15.32 1.21
N HIS A 253 6.06 -15.23 0.48
CA HIS A 253 6.03 -15.59 -0.94
C HIS A 253 6.82 -14.58 -1.78
N SER A 254 6.78 -13.28 -1.44
CA SER A 254 7.57 -12.27 -2.16
C SER A 254 9.07 -12.31 -1.83
N ALA A 255 9.48 -12.86 -0.69
CA ALA A 255 10.89 -13.07 -0.36
C ALA A 255 11.60 -14.03 -1.35
N GLN A 256 10.85 -14.76 -2.18
CA GLN A 256 11.39 -15.56 -3.27
C GLN A 256 11.86 -14.70 -4.47
N ARG A 257 11.61 -13.39 -4.46
CA ARG A 257 11.98 -12.47 -5.55
C ARG A 257 13.40 -11.90 -5.44
N PHE A 258 14.12 -12.12 -4.35
CA PHE A 258 15.52 -11.67 -4.27
C PHE A 258 16.37 -12.40 -5.31
N LYS A 259 17.13 -11.65 -6.10
CA LYS A 259 18.02 -12.21 -7.14
C LYS A 259 19.08 -13.13 -6.55
N THR A 260 19.43 -12.93 -5.29
CA THR A 260 20.37 -13.76 -4.53
C THR A 260 19.85 -13.91 -3.11
N PRO A 261 19.91 -15.10 -2.49
CA PRO A 261 19.53 -15.28 -1.11
C PRO A 261 20.32 -14.33 -0.19
N PRO A 262 19.66 -13.62 0.75
CA PRO A 262 20.33 -12.63 1.58
C PRO A 262 21.30 -13.29 2.57
N THR A 263 22.50 -12.73 2.69
CA THR A 263 23.52 -13.21 3.63
C THR A 263 23.10 -12.96 5.09
N PRO A 264 23.67 -13.68 6.08
CA PRO A 264 23.38 -13.42 7.49
C PRO A 264 23.65 -11.98 7.92
N GLU A 265 24.70 -11.36 7.37
CA GLU A 265 25.02 -9.95 7.62
C GLU A 265 23.94 -9.01 7.05
N GLN A 266 23.49 -9.25 5.82
CA GLN A 266 22.40 -8.48 5.22
C GLN A 266 21.10 -8.62 6.00
N GLN A 267 20.80 -9.83 6.50
CA GLN A 267 19.64 -10.07 7.36
C GLN A 267 19.73 -9.31 8.69
N ALA A 268 20.92 -9.27 9.31
CA ALA A 268 21.12 -8.51 10.55
C ALA A 268 20.95 -6.99 10.33
N ILE A 269 21.50 -6.45 9.25
CA ILE A 269 21.33 -5.05 8.86
C ILE A 269 19.85 -4.73 8.59
N ALA A 270 19.18 -5.57 7.81
CA ALA A 270 17.76 -5.41 7.52
C ALA A 270 16.89 -5.51 8.77
N HIS A 271 17.25 -6.35 9.73
CA HIS A 271 16.54 -6.45 11.01
C HIS A 271 16.62 -5.14 11.80
N LEU A 272 17.82 -4.55 11.91
CA LEU A 272 18.02 -3.25 12.57
C LEU A 272 17.26 -2.13 11.84
N ALA A 273 17.34 -2.07 10.52
CA ALA A 273 16.60 -1.10 9.72
C ALA A 273 15.08 -1.29 9.86
N GLY A 274 14.63 -2.55 9.91
CA GLY A 274 13.24 -2.92 10.16
C GLY A 274 12.73 -2.43 11.51
N GLN A 275 13.52 -2.61 12.57
CA GLN A 275 13.19 -2.10 13.92
C GLN A 275 12.99 -0.59 13.91
N GLN A 276 13.88 0.15 13.26
CA GLN A 276 13.76 1.61 13.15
C GLN A 276 12.51 2.05 12.37
N ILE A 277 12.02 1.24 11.44
CA ILE A 277 10.74 1.51 10.75
C ILE A 277 9.58 1.26 11.70
N VAL A 278 9.57 0.13 12.41
CA VAL A 278 8.53 -0.22 13.40
C VAL A 278 8.44 0.83 14.50
N GLU A 279 9.57 1.27 15.06
CA GLU A 279 9.62 2.31 16.08
C GLU A 279 9.00 3.63 15.58
N ARG A 280 9.28 4.02 14.33
CA ARG A 280 8.69 5.21 13.72
C ARG A 280 7.18 5.07 13.50
N LEU A 281 6.72 3.92 13.03
CA LEU A 281 5.29 3.64 12.84
C LEU A 281 4.55 3.70 14.17
N LYS A 282 5.09 3.07 15.22
CA LYS A 282 4.54 3.13 16.59
C LYS A 282 4.52 4.57 17.12
N ALA A 283 5.60 5.34 16.92
CA ALA A 283 5.64 6.74 17.32
C ALA A 283 4.60 7.61 16.59
N ALA A 284 4.23 7.25 15.36
CA ALA A 284 3.18 7.89 14.57
C ALA A 284 1.76 7.37 14.90
N GLY A 285 1.61 6.47 15.88
CA GLY A 285 0.34 5.85 16.23
C GLY A 285 -0.21 4.92 15.14
N GLN A 286 0.64 4.42 14.25
CA GLN A 286 0.28 3.41 13.25
C GLN A 286 0.49 2.01 13.83
N PRO A 287 -0.46 1.08 13.62
CA PRO A 287 -0.26 -0.33 13.88
C PRO A 287 0.73 -0.97 12.88
#